data_AF-A0AA43HUF8-F1
#
_entry.id   AF-A0AA43HUF8-F1
#
_cell.length_a   1.000
_cell.length_b   1.000
_cell.length_c   1.000
_cell.angle_alpha   90.00
_cell.angle_beta   90.00
_cell.angle_gamma   90.00
#
_symmetry.space_group_name_H-M   'P 1'
#
loop_
_entity.id
_entity.type
_entity.pdbx_description
1 polymer ?
#
loop_
_entity_poly.entity_id
_entity_poly.type
_entity_poly.pdbx_seq_one_letter_code
_entity_poly.pdbx_strand_id
1 'polypeptide(L)'
;MSRKYIYILLLAGLSSTAFAQKKLTILHTNDTHSRIEAMPMSDKYNPGQGGVVNRKAIIDSVRAVDKNVLLVDIGDFVQGTPYFNVFKGRAEAGMMDKMKYDVGTIGNHEFDYGLDTMKMIFSLLDYPIVCCNYDFSKTVLAGKVKPYVTLKKGGVKIGIIGIGVKPDGLIQKDKYEGMEFLPVVETVNQYAAHLRKKEKCDIVICLSHIGYTSDKELADKSHNVDVILGGHSHTFMKQPEIRKNPEGKDVYVYQAGRNGVVIGKTEIELTKKKK
;
A
#
# COMPACT_ATOMS: atom_id res chain seq x y z
N MET A 1 29.16 -73.38 -14.43
CA MET A 1 29.49 -71.94 -14.38
C MET A 1 28.24 -71.14 -14.72
N SER A 2 27.51 -70.59 -13.73
CA SER A 2 26.33 -69.77 -14.01
C SER A 2 26.76 -68.33 -14.32
N ARG A 3 26.39 -67.82 -15.49
CA ARG A 3 26.59 -66.42 -15.87
C ARG A 3 25.51 -65.57 -15.20
N LYS A 4 25.91 -64.70 -14.27
CA LYS A 4 25.04 -63.65 -13.72
C LYS A 4 25.07 -62.45 -14.66
N TYR A 5 23.90 -62.05 -15.17
CA TYR A 5 23.75 -60.79 -15.91
C TYR A 5 23.36 -59.68 -14.94
N ILE A 6 24.10 -58.57 -14.95
CA ILE A 6 23.79 -57.35 -14.20
C ILE A 6 23.09 -56.41 -15.18
N TYR A 7 21.80 -56.14 -14.93
CA TYR A 7 21.06 -55.11 -15.64
C TYR A 7 21.27 -53.77 -14.93
N ILE A 8 21.97 -52.85 -15.58
CA ILE A 8 22.08 -51.46 -15.13
C ILE A 8 20.83 -50.73 -15.62
N LEU A 9 19.92 -50.40 -14.70
CA LEU A 9 18.79 -49.53 -14.98
C LEU A 9 19.30 -48.08 -15.02
N LEU A 10 19.42 -47.48 -16.20
CA LEU A 10 19.60 -46.03 -16.34
C LEU A 10 18.26 -45.36 -16.02
N LEU A 11 18.12 -44.83 -14.80
CA LEU A 11 17.06 -43.87 -14.50
C LEU A 11 17.41 -42.55 -15.20
N ALA A 12 16.77 -42.29 -16.34
CA ALA A 12 16.69 -40.95 -16.91
C ALA A 12 15.90 -40.08 -15.93
N GLY A 13 16.59 -39.24 -15.17
CA GLY A 13 15.96 -38.27 -14.28
C GLY A 13 15.15 -37.27 -15.10
N LEU A 14 13.82 -37.40 -15.11
CA LEU A 14 12.96 -36.29 -15.49
C LEU A 14 13.12 -35.20 -14.43
N SER A 15 13.93 -34.18 -14.72
CA SER A 15 13.86 -32.92 -13.98
C SER A 15 12.50 -32.29 -14.26
N SER A 16 11.54 -32.53 -13.36
CA SER A 16 10.37 -31.68 -13.25
C SER A 16 10.86 -30.29 -12.83
N THR A 17 10.92 -29.36 -13.78
CA THR A 17 11.03 -27.95 -13.44
C THR A 17 9.72 -27.52 -12.81
N ALA A 18 9.55 -27.78 -11.51
CA ALA A 18 8.49 -27.16 -10.73
C ALA A 18 8.73 -25.65 -10.77
N PHE A 19 7.96 -24.94 -11.61
CA PHE A 19 8.00 -23.49 -11.62
C PHE A 19 7.50 -23.01 -10.27
N ALA A 20 8.39 -22.40 -9.47
CA ALA A 20 7.99 -21.76 -8.24
C ALA A 20 7.00 -20.64 -8.56
N GLN A 21 5.73 -20.88 -8.27
CA GLN A 21 4.67 -19.88 -8.31
C GLN A 21 5.00 -18.80 -7.28
N LYS A 22 5.14 -17.55 -7.73
CA LYS A 22 5.40 -16.45 -6.81
C LYS A 22 4.08 -15.99 -6.22
N LYS A 23 3.92 -16.08 -4.90
CA LYS A 23 2.76 -15.58 -4.16
C LYS A 23 3.14 -14.34 -3.34
N LEU A 24 2.29 -13.32 -3.38
CA LEU A 24 2.35 -12.13 -2.55
C LEU A 24 0.99 -11.92 -1.88
N THR A 25 0.99 -11.72 -0.57
CA THR A 25 -0.20 -11.25 0.15
C THR A 25 0.01 -9.79 0.50
N ILE A 26 -0.96 -8.95 0.16
CA ILE A 26 -0.98 -7.53 0.49
C ILE A 26 -2.09 -7.33 1.52
N LEU A 27 -1.73 -6.84 2.68
CA LEU A 27 -2.65 -6.30 3.67
C LEU A 27 -2.61 -4.78 3.56
N HIS A 28 -3.78 -4.14 3.61
CA HIS A 28 -3.83 -2.70 3.61
C HIS A 28 -4.89 -2.10 4.51
N THR A 29 -4.61 -0.89 4.96
CA THR A 29 -5.53 -0.01 5.66
C THR A 29 -5.54 1.36 5.01
N ASN A 30 -6.64 2.07 5.17
CA ASN A 30 -6.80 3.46 4.75
C ASN A 30 -7.71 4.16 5.76
N ASP A 31 -7.56 5.48 5.88
CA ASP A 31 -8.47 6.34 6.65
C ASP A 31 -8.70 5.83 8.09
N THR A 32 -7.61 5.40 8.76
CA THR A 32 -7.74 4.82 10.10
C THR A 32 -8.06 5.87 11.15
N HIS A 33 -7.84 7.15 10.82
CA HIS A 33 -8.33 8.31 11.54
C HIS A 33 -8.10 8.25 13.05
N SER A 34 -6.85 8.02 13.45
CA SER A 34 -6.47 7.99 14.86
C SER A 34 -7.30 6.98 15.68
N ARG A 35 -7.87 5.94 15.04
CA ARG A 35 -8.63 4.88 15.72
C ARG A 35 -7.67 3.91 16.41
N ILE A 36 -7.19 4.35 17.56
CA ILE A 36 -6.28 3.60 18.43
C ILE A 36 -7.05 2.55 19.22
N GLU A 37 -8.16 2.92 19.82
CA GLU A 37 -9.02 2.00 20.57
C GLU A 37 -10.09 1.37 19.67
N ALA A 38 -10.55 0.19 20.08
CA ALA A 38 -11.76 -0.39 19.51
C ALA A 38 -12.96 0.51 19.80
N MET A 39 -13.95 0.50 18.91
CA MET A 39 -15.21 1.19 19.16
C MET A 39 -15.90 0.59 20.39
N PRO A 40 -16.61 1.41 21.20
CA PRO A 40 -17.33 0.92 22.36
C PRO A 40 -18.38 -0.11 21.93
N MET A 41 -18.74 -1.03 22.83
CA MET A 41 -19.78 -2.03 22.54
C MET A 41 -21.17 -1.42 22.29
N SER A 42 -21.36 -0.15 22.66
CA SER A 42 -22.55 0.65 22.35
C SER A 42 -22.52 1.32 20.99
N ASP A 43 -21.43 1.20 20.21
CA ASP A 43 -21.38 1.75 18.85
C ASP A 43 -22.45 1.12 17.98
N LYS A 44 -23.17 1.96 17.22
CA LYS A 44 -24.34 1.55 16.43
C LYS A 44 -23.98 0.60 15.29
N TYR A 45 -22.78 0.73 14.73
CA TYR A 45 -22.44 0.10 13.46
C TYR A 45 -21.34 -0.94 13.61
N ASN A 46 -20.32 -0.67 14.44
CA ASN A 46 -19.15 -1.54 14.56
C ASN A 46 -18.75 -1.78 16.02
N PRO A 47 -19.66 -2.27 16.89
CA PRO A 47 -19.37 -2.47 18.31
C PRO A 47 -18.18 -3.41 18.52
N GLY A 48 -17.18 -2.96 19.28
CA GLY A 48 -15.97 -3.73 19.57
C GLY A 48 -14.98 -3.88 18.40
N GLN A 49 -15.27 -3.31 17.24
CA GLN A 49 -14.39 -3.39 16.05
C GLN A 49 -13.39 -2.22 16.00
N GLY A 50 -12.44 -2.30 15.07
CA GLY A 50 -11.36 -1.32 14.94
C GLY A 50 -10.32 -1.44 16.04
N GLY A 51 -9.53 -0.39 16.22
CA GLY A 51 -8.46 -0.34 17.22
C GLY A 51 -7.18 -1.08 16.80
N VAL A 52 -6.05 -0.62 17.30
CA VAL A 52 -4.72 -1.13 16.91
C VAL A 52 -4.45 -2.53 17.44
N VAL A 53 -5.02 -2.90 18.59
CA VAL A 53 -4.86 -4.25 19.17
C VAL A 53 -5.50 -5.30 18.28
N ASN A 54 -6.75 -5.08 17.85
CA ASN A 54 -7.45 -5.99 16.95
C ASN A 54 -6.78 -6.06 15.58
N ARG A 55 -6.39 -4.90 15.02
CA ARG A 55 -5.64 -4.85 13.75
C ARG A 55 -4.35 -5.65 13.84
N LYS A 56 -3.56 -5.45 14.91
CA LYS A 56 -2.32 -6.19 15.13
C LYS A 56 -2.57 -7.70 15.22
N ALA A 57 -3.59 -8.15 15.94
CA ALA A 57 -3.92 -9.56 16.05
C ALA A 57 -4.21 -10.19 14.67
N ILE A 58 -4.97 -9.51 13.81
CA ILE A 58 -5.27 -9.96 12.45
C ILE A 58 -3.99 -9.98 11.57
N ILE A 59 -3.18 -8.92 11.63
CA ILE A 59 -1.92 -8.84 10.89
C ILE A 59 -0.98 -9.98 11.28
N ASP A 60 -0.82 -10.21 12.59
CA ASP A 60 0.05 -11.25 13.13
C ASP A 60 -0.47 -12.66 12.78
N SER A 61 -1.79 -12.87 12.77
CA SER A 61 -2.37 -14.16 12.37
C SER A 61 -2.12 -14.47 10.89
N VAL A 62 -2.19 -13.48 10.01
CA VAL A 62 -1.85 -13.66 8.58
C VAL A 62 -0.36 -13.93 8.42
N ARG A 63 0.51 -13.20 9.12
CA ARG A 63 1.98 -13.40 9.09
C ARG A 63 2.44 -14.72 9.71
N ALA A 64 1.63 -15.31 10.57
CA ALA A 64 1.89 -16.63 11.13
C ALA A 64 1.86 -17.71 10.03
N VAL A 65 0.93 -17.61 9.08
CA VAL A 65 0.70 -18.60 8.02
C VAL A 65 1.31 -18.23 6.66
N ASP A 66 1.56 -16.95 6.40
CA ASP A 66 2.21 -16.47 5.16
C ASP A 66 3.41 -15.57 5.50
N LYS A 67 4.59 -15.90 4.96
CA LYS A 67 5.82 -15.11 5.15
C LYS A 67 6.00 -14.01 4.11
N ASN A 68 5.20 -14.01 3.04
CA ASN A 68 5.28 -13.08 1.91
C ASN A 68 4.19 -12.00 2.02
N VAL A 69 4.08 -11.40 3.21
CA VAL A 69 3.07 -10.38 3.50
C VAL A 69 3.67 -8.98 3.37
N LEU A 70 3.08 -8.16 2.50
CA LEU A 70 3.29 -6.73 2.41
C LEU A 70 2.15 -6.01 3.15
N LEU A 71 2.46 -5.19 4.14
CA LEU A 71 1.49 -4.37 4.87
C LEU A 71 1.65 -2.90 4.48
N VAL A 72 0.60 -2.27 3.95
CA VAL A 72 0.65 -0.87 3.50
C VAL A 72 -0.47 -0.02 4.08
N ASP A 73 -0.22 1.28 4.21
CA ASP A 73 -1.24 2.26 4.61
C ASP A 73 -1.46 3.30 3.52
N ILE A 74 -2.73 3.61 3.24
CA ILE A 74 -3.12 4.55 2.17
C ILE A 74 -3.39 5.95 2.74
N GLY A 75 -2.83 6.34 3.89
CA GLY A 75 -2.94 7.71 4.41
C GLY A 75 -4.20 7.94 5.24
N ASP A 76 -4.31 9.16 5.79
CA ASP A 76 -5.27 9.54 6.84
C ASP A 76 -5.24 8.58 8.03
N PHE A 77 -4.03 8.23 8.47
CA PHE A 77 -3.85 7.45 9.70
C PHE A 77 -3.92 8.33 10.94
N VAL A 78 -3.72 9.63 10.79
CA VAL A 78 -3.95 10.65 11.81
C VAL A 78 -5.33 11.31 11.70
N GLN A 79 -5.62 12.23 12.62
CA GLN A 79 -6.90 12.95 12.78
C GLN A 79 -8.12 12.06 13.05
N GLY A 80 -9.05 12.51 13.89
CA GLY A 80 -10.37 11.86 14.06
C GLY A 80 -10.69 11.40 15.48
N THR A 81 -9.71 11.35 16.38
CA THR A 81 -9.94 11.14 17.82
C THR A 81 -9.08 12.11 18.65
N PRO A 82 -9.38 12.31 19.95
CA PRO A 82 -8.57 13.14 20.84
C PRO A 82 -7.09 12.73 20.92
N TYR A 83 -6.74 11.48 20.58
CA TYR A 83 -5.35 11.04 20.53
C TYR A 83 -4.51 11.93 19.60
N PHE A 84 -5.01 12.26 18.41
CA PHE A 84 -4.27 13.15 17.50
C PHE A 84 -4.12 14.56 18.06
N ASN A 85 -5.15 15.08 18.73
CA ASN A 85 -5.12 16.42 19.33
C ASN A 85 -4.06 16.55 20.41
N VAL A 86 -3.87 15.50 21.22
CA VAL A 86 -2.94 15.47 22.35
C VAL A 86 -1.53 15.06 21.93
N PHE A 87 -1.40 13.97 21.16
CA PHE A 87 -0.10 13.36 20.84
C PHE A 87 0.49 13.83 19.50
N LYS A 88 -0.30 14.54 18.68
CA LYS A 88 0.12 15.12 17.39
C LYS A 88 0.71 14.08 16.43
N GLY A 89 0.12 12.89 16.36
CA GLY A 89 0.55 11.81 15.45
C GLY A 89 1.59 10.85 16.03
N ARG A 90 2.16 11.13 17.22
CA ARG A 90 3.17 10.27 17.86
C ARG A 90 2.60 8.90 18.26
N ALA A 91 1.37 8.88 18.73
CA ALA A 91 0.71 7.65 19.14
C ALA A 91 0.45 6.76 17.92
N GLU A 92 -0.08 7.34 16.85
CA GLU A 92 -0.37 6.69 15.59
C GLU A 92 0.91 6.11 14.97
N ALA A 93 1.96 6.92 14.82
CA ALA A 93 3.25 6.48 14.28
C ALA A 93 3.85 5.31 15.10
N GLY A 94 3.85 5.42 16.43
CA GLY A 94 4.36 4.37 17.30
C GLY A 94 3.57 3.05 17.19
N MET A 95 2.26 3.11 16.99
CA MET A 95 1.45 1.89 16.79
C MET A 95 1.64 1.29 15.40
N MET A 96 1.79 2.11 14.36
CA MET A 96 2.10 1.64 13.01
C MET A 96 3.47 0.96 12.95
N ASP A 97 4.48 1.49 13.62
CA ASP A 97 5.78 0.80 13.73
C ASP A 97 5.66 -0.54 14.48
N LYS A 98 4.92 -0.60 15.59
CA LYS A 98 4.68 -1.86 16.32
C LYS A 98 3.91 -2.90 15.49
N MET A 99 3.09 -2.47 14.54
CA MET A 99 2.43 -3.33 13.56
C MET A 99 3.31 -3.66 12.36
N LYS A 100 4.49 -3.03 12.23
CA LYS A 100 5.49 -3.25 11.18
C LYS A 100 4.91 -3.06 9.78
N TYR A 101 4.32 -1.88 9.54
CA TYR A 101 3.97 -1.47 8.17
C TYR A 101 5.23 -1.40 7.30
N ASP A 102 5.09 -1.75 6.02
CA ASP A 102 6.19 -1.78 5.07
C ASP A 102 6.31 -0.49 4.25
N VAL A 103 5.19 0.16 3.93
CA VAL A 103 5.11 1.45 3.18
C VAL A 103 3.81 2.18 3.54
N GLY A 104 3.86 3.51 3.62
CA GLY A 104 2.66 4.36 3.69
C GLY A 104 2.64 5.42 2.59
N THR A 105 1.48 6.02 2.35
CA THR A 105 1.33 7.26 1.56
C THR A 105 0.75 8.39 2.43
N ILE A 106 0.52 9.54 1.81
CA ILE A 106 0.04 10.76 2.46
C ILE A 106 -1.44 10.97 2.08
N GLY A 107 -2.29 11.12 3.08
CA GLY A 107 -3.64 11.65 2.95
C GLY A 107 -3.72 13.13 3.32
N ASN A 108 -4.92 13.71 3.18
CA ASN A 108 -5.09 15.14 3.43
C ASN A 108 -4.92 15.49 4.92
N HIS A 109 -5.26 14.60 5.84
CA HIS A 109 -5.21 14.88 7.27
C HIS A 109 -3.80 14.84 7.86
N GLU A 110 -2.82 14.26 7.17
CA GLU A 110 -1.42 14.40 7.58
C GLU A 110 -0.95 15.87 7.56
N PHE A 111 -1.64 16.76 6.85
CA PHE A 111 -1.34 18.19 6.80
C PHE A 111 -2.01 19.02 7.91
N ASP A 112 -2.91 18.46 8.71
CA ASP A 112 -3.76 19.23 9.65
C ASP A 112 -2.96 20.11 10.63
N TYR A 113 -1.77 19.64 11.05
CA TYR A 113 -0.85 20.40 11.91
C TYR A 113 0.40 20.92 11.19
N GLY A 114 0.36 20.99 9.86
CA GLY A 114 1.40 21.57 9.00
C GLY A 114 2.63 20.67 8.80
N LEU A 115 3.52 21.12 7.93
CA LEU A 115 4.66 20.33 7.44
C LEU A 115 5.68 19.97 8.53
N ASP A 116 5.86 20.79 9.58
CA ASP A 116 6.76 20.48 10.69
C ASP A 116 6.25 19.31 11.53
N THR A 117 4.94 19.27 11.80
CA THR A 117 4.33 18.14 12.51
C THR A 117 4.39 16.89 11.64
N MET A 118 4.08 17.02 10.35
CA MET A 118 4.19 15.92 9.40
C MET A 118 5.62 15.34 9.34
N LYS A 119 6.64 16.21 9.28
CA LYS A 119 8.06 15.81 9.33
C LYS A 119 8.40 15.06 10.62
N MET A 120 7.89 15.53 11.76
CA MET A 120 8.07 14.86 13.04
C MET A 120 7.43 13.47 13.02
N ILE A 121 6.19 13.34 12.55
CA ILE A 121 5.50 12.04 12.42
C ILE A 121 6.33 11.09 11.56
N PHE A 122 6.75 11.53 10.37
CA PHE A 122 7.51 10.69 9.44
C PHE A 122 8.88 10.28 9.97
N SER A 123 9.48 11.07 10.87
CA SER A 123 10.74 10.70 11.53
C SER A 123 10.61 9.58 12.56
N LEU A 124 9.38 9.26 12.98
CA LEU A 124 9.07 8.18 13.93
C LEU A 124 8.69 6.87 13.24
N LEU A 125 8.62 6.84 11.91
CA LEU A 125 8.27 5.66 11.14
C LEU A 125 9.52 4.95 10.64
N ASP A 126 9.62 3.64 10.92
CA ASP A 126 10.72 2.78 10.44
C ASP A 126 10.53 2.34 8.98
N TYR A 127 9.50 2.85 8.31
CA TYR A 127 9.15 2.53 6.92
C TYR A 127 9.01 3.80 6.08
N PRO A 128 9.25 3.71 4.76
CA PRO A 128 9.16 4.87 3.88
C PRO A 128 7.71 5.33 3.68
N ILE A 129 7.54 6.65 3.63
CA ILE A 129 6.36 7.30 3.05
C ILE A 129 6.64 7.62 1.58
N VAL A 130 5.69 7.24 0.72
CA VAL A 130 5.74 7.55 -0.71
C VAL A 130 4.66 8.53 -1.12
N CYS A 131 5.00 9.51 -1.96
CA CYS A 131 4.06 10.34 -2.70
C CYS A 131 4.81 10.94 -3.89
N CYS A 132 4.34 10.67 -5.12
CA CYS A 132 5.01 11.16 -6.33
C CYS A 132 4.42 12.45 -6.87
N ASN A 133 3.16 12.76 -6.56
CA ASN A 133 2.47 13.94 -7.09
C ASN A 133 2.49 15.16 -6.16
N TYR A 134 3.27 15.11 -5.07
CA TYR A 134 3.63 16.27 -4.25
C TYR A 134 5.14 16.47 -4.32
N ASP A 135 5.57 17.64 -4.79
CA ASP A 135 6.97 18.05 -4.68
C ASP A 135 7.20 18.82 -3.39
N PHE A 136 7.98 18.21 -2.49
CA PHE A 136 8.39 18.78 -1.21
C PHE A 136 9.79 19.39 -1.23
N SER A 137 10.45 19.50 -2.39
CA SER A 137 11.84 19.94 -2.54
C SER A 137 12.13 21.32 -1.91
N LYS A 138 11.12 22.20 -1.84
CA LYS A 138 11.19 23.55 -1.27
C LYS A 138 10.62 23.65 0.15
N THR A 139 10.45 22.52 0.85
CA THR A 139 9.82 22.47 2.17
C THR A 139 10.71 21.78 3.20
N VAL A 140 10.29 21.78 4.47
CA VAL A 140 10.97 21.05 5.55
C VAL A 140 10.99 19.52 5.37
N LEU A 141 10.18 19.00 4.43
CA LEU A 141 10.07 17.58 4.05
C LEU A 141 10.97 17.17 2.88
N ALA A 142 11.83 18.07 2.37
CA ALA A 142 12.77 17.75 1.30
C ALA A 142 13.58 16.46 1.62
N GLY A 143 13.52 15.48 0.72
CA GLY A 143 14.17 14.17 0.86
C GLY A 143 13.57 13.22 1.90
N LYS A 144 12.47 13.58 2.58
CA LYS A 144 11.76 12.71 3.54
C LYS A 144 10.69 11.85 2.89
N VAL A 145 10.03 12.38 1.86
CA VAL A 145 9.02 11.67 1.07
C VAL A 145 9.66 11.21 -0.23
N LYS A 146 9.52 9.93 -0.56
CA LYS A 146 10.05 9.37 -1.81
C LYS A 146 8.92 9.33 -2.85
N PRO A 147 9.20 9.51 -4.15
CA PRO A 147 8.16 9.32 -5.16
C PRO A 147 7.72 7.85 -5.27
N TYR A 148 8.66 6.93 -5.05
CA TYR A 148 8.41 5.49 -5.11
C TYR A 148 9.41 4.73 -4.25
N VAL A 149 9.12 3.45 -4.02
CA VAL A 149 10.08 2.47 -3.48
C VAL A 149 10.01 1.16 -4.26
N THR A 150 11.06 0.35 -4.13
CA THR A 150 11.04 -1.05 -4.59
C THR A 150 11.31 -1.98 -3.43
N LEU A 151 10.52 -3.04 -3.32
CA LEU A 151 10.63 -4.06 -2.29
C LEU A 151 10.70 -5.46 -2.92
N LYS A 152 11.19 -6.44 -2.16
CA LYS A 152 11.21 -7.84 -2.60
C LYS A 152 10.62 -8.74 -1.52
N LYS A 153 9.53 -9.45 -1.84
CA LYS A 153 8.89 -10.46 -0.97
C LYS A 153 8.46 -11.66 -1.80
N GLY A 154 8.63 -12.88 -1.29
CA GLY A 154 8.23 -14.09 -2.03
C GLY A 154 8.86 -14.25 -3.41
N GLY A 155 10.05 -13.68 -3.63
CA GLY A 155 10.69 -13.63 -4.96
C GLY A 155 10.06 -12.65 -5.95
N VAL A 156 9.04 -11.89 -5.57
CA VAL A 156 8.41 -10.81 -6.34
C VAL A 156 9.15 -9.50 -6.10
N LYS A 157 9.61 -8.81 -7.15
CA LYS A 157 10.07 -7.42 -7.07
C LYS A 157 8.87 -6.49 -7.25
N ILE A 158 8.55 -5.70 -6.23
CA ILE A 158 7.34 -4.89 -6.13
C ILE A 158 7.75 -3.42 -6.26
N GLY A 159 7.16 -2.70 -7.20
CA GLY A 159 7.26 -1.25 -7.28
C GLY A 159 6.05 -0.62 -6.60
N ILE A 160 6.27 0.36 -5.72
CA ILE A 160 5.19 1.02 -4.99
C ILE A 160 5.32 2.53 -5.19
N ILE A 161 4.26 3.15 -5.69
CA ILE A 161 4.10 4.61 -5.80
C ILE A 161 3.01 5.07 -4.83
N GLY A 162 3.09 6.31 -4.38
CA GLY A 162 2.03 6.95 -3.62
C GLY A 162 1.49 8.17 -4.35
N ILE A 163 0.21 8.47 -4.19
CA ILE A 163 -0.38 9.74 -4.63
C ILE A 163 -1.38 10.27 -3.59
N GLY A 164 -1.52 11.59 -3.53
CA GLY A 164 -2.49 12.27 -2.67
C GLY A 164 -3.43 13.20 -3.44
N VAL A 165 -4.55 13.57 -2.81
CA VAL A 165 -5.56 14.50 -3.34
C VAL A 165 -4.99 15.86 -3.74
N LYS A 166 -5.68 16.58 -4.62
CA LYS A 166 -5.41 18.00 -4.85
C LYS A 166 -5.69 18.80 -3.56
N PRO A 167 -4.73 19.60 -3.03
CA PRO A 167 -4.88 20.23 -1.72
C PRO A 167 -5.92 21.36 -1.69
N ASP A 168 -6.15 22.04 -2.82
CA ASP A 168 -7.07 23.17 -2.91
C ASP A 168 -8.49 22.81 -2.44
N GLY A 169 -8.97 23.50 -1.41
CA GLY A 169 -10.31 23.30 -0.84
C GLY A 169 -10.42 22.15 0.17
N LEU A 170 -9.37 21.33 0.34
CA LEU A 170 -9.30 20.25 1.33
C LEU A 170 -8.32 20.54 2.47
N ILE A 171 -7.24 21.23 2.16
CA ILE A 171 -6.16 21.55 3.12
C ILE A 171 -6.04 23.07 3.21
N GLN A 172 -5.82 23.59 4.43
CA GLN A 172 -5.58 25.02 4.63
C GLN A 172 -4.25 25.43 3.97
N LYS A 173 -4.24 26.57 3.25
CA LYS A 173 -3.13 26.98 2.38
C LYS A 173 -1.78 27.12 3.11
N ASP A 174 -1.80 27.59 4.35
CA ASP A 174 -0.63 27.75 5.20
C ASP A 174 -0.02 26.41 5.65
N LYS A 175 -0.75 25.29 5.53
CA LYS A 175 -0.31 23.97 5.98
C LYS A 175 0.51 23.19 4.97
N TYR A 176 0.53 23.62 3.72
CA TYR A 176 1.31 23.01 2.65
C TYR A 176 2.13 24.04 1.84
N GLU A 177 2.43 25.20 2.45
CA GLU A 177 3.20 26.24 1.78
C GLU A 177 4.55 25.69 1.28
N GLY A 178 4.88 26.01 0.02
CA GLY A 178 6.08 25.53 -0.67
C GLY A 178 5.97 24.12 -1.27
N MET A 179 4.91 23.36 -0.98
CA MET A 179 4.62 22.09 -1.66
C MET A 179 3.96 22.36 -3.01
N GLU A 180 4.47 21.72 -4.07
CA GLU A 180 3.88 21.82 -5.41
C GLU A 180 3.08 20.55 -5.76
N PHE A 181 1.85 20.74 -6.24
CA PHE A 181 1.00 19.65 -6.71
C PHE A 181 1.27 19.34 -8.19
N LEU A 182 1.54 18.08 -8.51
CA LEU A 182 1.82 17.63 -9.87
C LEU A 182 0.61 16.89 -10.48
N PRO A 183 0.45 16.91 -11.81
CA PRO A 183 -0.61 16.17 -12.50
C PRO A 183 -0.57 14.67 -12.22
N VAL A 184 -1.67 14.12 -11.71
CA VAL A 184 -1.73 12.75 -11.14
C VAL A 184 -1.43 11.68 -12.20
N VAL A 185 -2.15 11.69 -13.33
CA VAL A 185 -2.07 10.63 -14.34
C VAL A 185 -0.69 10.59 -14.99
N GLU A 186 -0.17 11.75 -15.35
CA GLU A 186 1.15 11.93 -15.97
C GLU A 186 2.26 11.43 -15.04
N THR A 187 2.20 11.83 -13.77
CA THR A 187 3.20 11.47 -12.76
C THR A 187 3.16 9.98 -12.44
N VAL A 188 1.97 9.40 -12.26
CA VAL A 188 1.80 7.95 -12.06
C VAL A 188 2.36 7.16 -13.23
N ASN A 189 2.02 7.54 -14.46
CA ASN A 189 2.46 6.85 -15.66
C ASN A 189 3.99 6.94 -15.85
N GLN A 190 4.59 8.08 -15.52
CA GLN A 190 6.05 8.27 -15.54
C GLN A 190 6.74 7.29 -14.57
N TYR A 191 6.34 7.27 -13.29
CA TYR A 191 6.99 6.42 -12.30
C TYR A 191 6.66 4.94 -12.49
N ALA A 192 5.44 4.59 -12.90
CA ALA A 192 5.09 3.21 -13.24
C ALA A 192 5.92 2.67 -14.42
N ALA A 193 6.13 3.50 -15.46
CA ALA A 193 7.03 3.15 -16.56
C ALA A 193 8.48 2.97 -16.09
N HIS A 194 8.97 3.83 -15.20
CA HIS A 194 10.31 3.68 -14.61
C HIS A 194 10.44 2.38 -13.81
N LEU A 195 9.47 2.08 -12.95
CA LEU A 195 9.42 0.86 -12.14
C LEU A 195 9.42 -0.42 -13.00
N ARG A 196 8.67 -0.42 -14.10
CA ARG A 196 8.67 -1.57 -15.04
C ARG A 196 9.95 -1.64 -15.87
N LYS A 197 10.35 -0.55 -16.52
CA LYS A 197 11.38 -0.57 -17.56
C LYS A 197 12.79 -0.54 -16.99
N LYS A 198 13.04 0.22 -15.92
CA LYS A 198 14.36 0.42 -15.32
C LYS A 198 14.54 -0.47 -14.10
N GLU A 199 13.61 -0.42 -13.15
CA GLU A 199 13.71 -1.23 -11.93
C GLU A 199 13.35 -2.71 -12.17
N LYS A 200 12.71 -3.06 -13.29
CA LYS A 200 12.30 -4.44 -13.61
C LYS A 200 11.39 -5.04 -12.53
N CYS A 201 10.48 -4.23 -11.99
CA CYS A 201 9.49 -4.73 -11.03
C CYS A 201 8.54 -5.72 -11.73
N ASP A 202 8.20 -6.81 -11.03
CA ASP A 202 7.24 -7.84 -11.45
C ASP A 202 5.79 -7.34 -11.31
N ILE A 203 5.54 -6.39 -10.40
CA ILE A 203 4.25 -5.73 -10.18
C ILE A 203 4.47 -4.26 -9.76
N VAL A 204 3.53 -3.38 -10.13
CA VAL A 204 3.45 -1.98 -9.69
C VAL A 204 2.12 -1.73 -8.97
N ILE A 205 2.23 -1.25 -7.74
CA ILE A 205 1.11 -0.93 -6.85
C ILE A 205 1.09 0.59 -6.63
N CYS A 206 -0.09 1.20 -6.79
CA CYS A 206 -0.34 2.60 -6.47
C CYS A 206 -1.11 2.70 -5.14
N LEU A 207 -0.51 3.32 -4.12
CA LEU A 207 -1.17 3.71 -2.88
C LEU A 207 -1.82 5.08 -3.12
N SER A 208 -3.13 5.10 -3.27
CA SER A 208 -3.85 6.24 -3.80
C SER A 208 -4.80 6.86 -2.79
N HIS A 209 -4.46 8.07 -2.33
CA HIS A 209 -5.33 8.85 -1.48
C HIS A 209 -6.02 9.95 -2.28
N ILE A 210 -6.73 9.59 -3.37
CA ILE A 210 -7.49 10.54 -4.21
C ILE A 210 -8.99 10.27 -4.24
N GLY A 211 -9.43 9.17 -3.61
CA GLY A 211 -10.83 8.76 -3.57
C GLY A 211 -11.23 7.83 -4.71
N TYR A 212 -12.13 6.90 -4.41
CA TYR A 212 -12.51 5.79 -5.26
C TYR A 212 -13.00 6.18 -6.67
N THR A 213 -13.75 7.28 -6.81
CA THR A 213 -14.19 7.74 -8.14
C THR A 213 -12.98 8.11 -9.01
N SER A 214 -12.05 8.88 -8.45
CA SER A 214 -10.82 9.28 -9.12
C SER A 214 -9.84 8.12 -9.31
N ASP A 215 -9.84 7.13 -8.42
CA ASP A 215 -9.07 5.89 -8.59
C ASP A 215 -9.50 5.10 -9.83
N LYS A 216 -10.81 5.04 -10.12
CA LYS A 216 -11.32 4.39 -11.34
C LYS A 216 -10.88 5.15 -12.59
N GLU A 217 -10.98 6.48 -12.57
CA GLU A 217 -10.51 7.31 -13.68
C GLU A 217 -9.01 7.18 -13.91
N LEU A 218 -8.24 7.08 -12.83
CA LEU A 218 -6.80 6.81 -12.90
C LEU A 218 -6.55 5.44 -13.52
N ALA A 219 -7.25 4.39 -13.07
CA ALA A 219 -7.11 3.04 -13.61
C ALA A 219 -7.34 3.02 -15.14
N ASP A 220 -8.41 3.67 -15.61
CA ASP A 220 -8.78 3.77 -17.03
C ASP A 220 -7.74 4.53 -17.88
N LYS A 221 -6.93 5.40 -17.26
CA LYS A 221 -5.89 6.22 -17.93
C LYS A 221 -4.46 5.78 -17.61
N SER A 222 -4.30 4.75 -16.80
CA SER A 222 -3.00 4.33 -16.29
C SER A 222 -2.25 3.41 -17.26
N HIS A 223 -0.94 3.50 -17.26
CA HIS A 223 -0.04 2.60 -17.97
C HIS A 223 0.89 1.95 -16.96
N ASN A 224 1.11 0.64 -17.09
CA ASN A 224 2.08 -0.12 -16.29
C ASN A 224 1.75 -0.30 -14.79
N VAL A 225 0.59 0.16 -14.34
CA VAL A 225 0.04 -0.07 -12.99
C VAL A 225 -0.82 -1.34 -13.01
N ASP A 226 -0.73 -2.17 -11.98
CA ASP A 226 -1.53 -3.40 -11.87
C ASP A 226 -2.61 -3.28 -10.79
N VAL A 227 -2.29 -2.60 -9.69
CA VAL A 227 -3.17 -2.48 -8.52
C VAL A 227 -3.18 -1.05 -8.02
N ILE A 228 -4.36 -0.52 -7.75
CA ILE A 228 -4.60 0.74 -7.05
C ILE A 228 -5.29 0.39 -5.72
N LEU A 229 -4.60 0.66 -4.62
CA LEU A 229 -5.17 0.55 -3.27
C LEU A 229 -5.54 1.97 -2.83
N GLY A 230 -6.83 2.20 -2.62
CA GLY A 230 -7.45 3.51 -2.42
C GLY A 230 -7.64 3.90 -0.95
N GLY A 231 -7.89 5.20 -0.74
CA GLY A 231 -8.24 5.85 0.53
C GLY A 231 -9.17 7.04 0.30
N HIS A 232 -9.28 7.98 1.24
CA HIS A 232 -10.02 9.25 1.16
C HIS A 232 -11.56 9.11 1.17
N SER A 233 -12.14 8.32 0.28
CA SER A 233 -13.60 8.22 0.11
C SER A 233 -14.29 7.25 1.06
N HIS A 234 -13.57 6.68 2.03
CA HIS A 234 -14.10 5.73 3.03
C HIS A 234 -14.87 4.53 2.45
N THR A 235 -14.54 4.12 1.24
CA THR A 235 -15.36 3.16 0.49
C THR A 235 -15.16 1.74 1.02
N PHE A 236 -16.24 1.12 1.50
CA PHE A 236 -16.23 -0.28 1.95
C PHE A 236 -16.47 -1.21 0.74
N MET A 237 -15.41 -1.89 0.30
CA MET A 237 -15.49 -2.83 -0.81
C MET A 237 -15.38 -4.28 -0.31
N LYS A 238 -16.24 -5.16 -0.84
CA LYS A 238 -16.16 -6.61 -0.57
C LYS A 238 -15.10 -7.31 -1.40
N GLN A 239 -14.82 -6.78 -2.59
CA GLN A 239 -13.87 -7.31 -3.56
C GLN A 239 -13.35 -6.16 -4.42
N PRO A 240 -12.16 -6.27 -5.04
CA PRO A 240 -11.66 -5.26 -5.96
C PRO A 240 -12.58 -5.07 -7.16
N GLU A 241 -12.69 -3.84 -7.65
CA GLU A 241 -13.22 -3.57 -8.98
C GLU A 241 -12.11 -3.75 -10.02
N ILE A 242 -12.43 -4.35 -11.16
CA ILE A 242 -11.50 -4.55 -12.25
C ILE A 242 -11.82 -3.52 -13.34
N ARG A 243 -10.81 -2.70 -13.69
CA ARG A 243 -10.86 -1.71 -14.76
C ARG A 243 -9.96 -2.14 -15.91
N LYS A 244 -10.23 -1.63 -17.12
CA LYS A 244 -9.39 -1.83 -18.29
C LYS A 244 -8.63 -0.56 -18.60
N ASN A 245 -7.32 -0.65 -18.63
CA ASN A 245 -6.47 0.47 -19.00
C ASN A 245 -6.43 0.65 -20.53
N PRO A 246 -5.74 1.67 -21.08
CA PRO A 246 -5.73 1.93 -22.53
C PRO A 246 -5.14 0.79 -23.38
N GLU A 247 -4.32 -0.09 -22.80
CA GLU A 247 -3.82 -1.31 -23.46
C GLU A 247 -4.70 -2.55 -23.25
N GLY A 248 -5.90 -2.39 -22.68
CA GLY A 248 -6.83 -3.49 -22.41
C GLY A 248 -6.39 -4.43 -21.29
N LYS A 249 -5.40 -4.03 -20.48
CA LYS A 249 -4.94 -4.79 -19.31
C LYS A 249 -5.83 -4.50 -18.10
N ASP A 250 -5.96 -5.50 -17.23
CA ASP A 250 -6.69 -5.37 -15.99
C ASP A 250 -5.91 -4.53 -14.98
N VAL A 251 -6.61 -3.59 -14.33
CA VAL A 251 -6.13 -2.82 -13.18
C VAL A 251 -7.13 -3.02 -12.05
N TYR A 252 -6.66 -3.49 -10.91
CA TYR A 252 -7.50 -3.80 -9.75
C TYR A 252 -7.57 -2.60 -8.82
N VAL A 253 -8.77 -2.09 -8.55
CA VAL A 253 -9.02 -0.96 -7.64
C VAL A 253 -9.67 -1.49 -6.37
N TYR A 254 -9.10 -1.19 -5.20
CA TYR A 254 -9.62 -1.70 -3.92
C TYR A 254 -9.41 -0.75 -2.76
N GLN A 255 -10.40 -0.64 -1.86
CA GLN A 255 -10.36 0.20 -0.66
C GLN A 255 -10.98 -0.54 0.53
N ALA A 256 -10.45 -0.29 1.73
CA ALA A 256 -10.79 -0.99 2.98
C ALA A 256 -11.55 -0.10 3.99
N GLY A 257 -12.54 0.69 3.52
CA GLY A 257 -13.44 1.42 4.40
C GLY A 257 -12.75 2.56 5.16
N ARG A 258 -12.89 2.61 6.49
CA ARG A 258 -12.25 3.62 7.37
C ARG A 258 -12.18 3.14 8.82
N ASN A 259 -11.60 3.96 9.70
CA ASN A 259 -11.52 3.74 11.15
C ASN A 259 -10.81 2.43 11.56
N GLY A 260 -10.07 1.80 10.63
CA GLY A 260 -9.41 0.52 10.89
C GLY A 260 -10.32 -0.64 11.27
N VAL A 261 -11.64 -0.55 10.98
CA VAL A 261 -12.59 -1.65 11.26
C VAL A 261 -12.44 -2.80 10.26
N VAL A 262 -11.80 -2.56 9.12
CA VAL A 262 -11.49 -3.55 8.08
C VAL A 262 -10.00 -3.46 7.74
N ILE A 263 -9.39 -4.61 7.46
CA ILE A 263 -8.09 -4.71 6.79
C ILE A 263 -8.35 -5.40 5.46
N GLY A 264 -8.05 -4.72 4.36
CA GLY A 264 -8.16 -5.32 3.04
C GLY A 264 -7.06 -6.35 2.83
N LYS A 265 -7.40 -7.51 2.28
CA LYS A 265 -6.45 -8.58 1.93
C LYS A 265 -6.53 -8.86 0.43
N THR A 266 -5.41 -8.76 -0.27
CA THR A 266 -5.27 -9.12 -1.68
C THR A 266 -4.19 -10.17 -1.82
N GLU A 267 -4.50 -11.29 -2.48
CA GLU A 267 -3.52 -12.33 -2.79
C GLU A 267 -3.23 -12.32 -4.29
N ILE A 268 -1.96 -12.22 -4.64
CA ILE A 268 -1.51 -12.12 -6.02
C ILE A 268 -0.61 -13.32 -6.32
N GLU A 269 -0.95 -14.01 -7.39
CA GLU A 269 -0.19 -15.14 -7.92
C GLU A 269 0.40 -14.76 -9.28
N LEU A 270 1.73 -14.70 -9.35
CA LEU A 270 2.44 -14.37 -10.57
C LEU A 270 2.96 -15.64 -11.22
N THR A 271 2.41 -15.97 -12.39
CA THR A 271 2.90 -17.04 -13.25
C THR A 271 3.89 -16.46 -14.26
N LYS A 272 5.10 -17.03 -14.35
CA LYS A 272 6.01 -16.69 -15.46
C LYS A 272 5.36 -17.18 -16.76
N LYS A 273 4.97 -16.27 -17.66
CA LYS A 273 4.62 -16.66 -19.03
C LYS A 273 5.84 -17.33 -19.68
N LYS A 274 5.63 -18.51 -20.28
CA LYS A 274 6.62 -19.14 -21.16
C LYS A 274 6.97 -18.14 -22.26
N LYS A 275 8.26 -17.89 -22.44
CA LYS A 275 8.76 -17.24 -23.66
C LYS A 275 8.63 -18.20 -24.82
#